data_AF-A0A2A4I1L0-F1
#
_entry.id   AF-A0A2A4I1L0-F1
#
_cell.length_a   1.000
_cell.length_b   1.000
_cell.length_c   1.000
_cell.angle_alpha   90.00
_cell.angle_beta   90.00
_cell.angle_gamma   90.00
#
_symmetry.space_group_name_H-M   'P 1'
#
loop_
_entity.id
_entity.type
_entity.pdbx_description
1 polymer ?
#
loop_
_entity_poly.entity_id
_entity_poly.type
_entity_poly.pdbx_seq_one_letter_code
_entity_poly.pdbx_strand_id
1 'polypeptide(L)' 'MKKSRFSEQQIAFILKQAEDGTTVEEVCRKAGISIQTYYRWRSKYGGLMPSEMKRLKVLERRTSG' A
#
# COMPACT_ATOMS: atom_id res chain seq x y z
N MET A 1 6.75 -22.76 -5.80
CA MET A 1 6.70 -21.30 -5.55
C MET A 1 6.27 -21.09 -4.10
N LYS A 2 7.08 -20.43 -3.26
CA LYS A 2 6.73 -20.17 -1.86
C LYS A 2 5.40 -19.40 -1.86
N LYS A 3 4.31 -20.02 -1.39
CA LYS A 3 3.00 -19.38 -1.25
C LYS A 3 3.22 -18.10 -0.45
N SER A 4 3.17 -16.95 -1.12
CA SER A 4 3.16 -15.68 -0.40
C SER A 4 1.97 -15.72 0.54
N ARG A 5 2.17 -15.32 1.79
CA ARG A 5 1.14 -15.40 2.86
C ARG A 5 -0.15 -14.66 2.54
N PHE A 6 -0.16 -13.86 1.48
CA PHE A 6 -1.27 -13.08 1.00
C PHE A 6 -1.43 -13.26 -0.52
N SER A 7 -2.64 -13.55 -0.96
CA SER A 7 -3.01 -13.55 -2.38
C SER A 7 -3.16 -12.12 -2.90
N GLU A 8 -3.04 -11.93 -4.22
CA GLU A 8 -3.19 -10.61 -4.87
C GLU A 8 -4.53 -9.95 -4.55
N GLN A 9 -5.60 -10.74 -4.45
CA GLN A 9 -6.92 -10.28 -4.01
C GLN A 9 -6.92 -9.76 -2.56
N GLN A 10 -6.21 -10.44 -1.64
CA GLN A 10 -6.09 -9.96 -0.26
C GLN A 10 -5.31 -8.65 -0.20
N ILE A 11 -4.24 -8.54 -1.00
CA ILE A 11 -3.44 -7.32 -1.08
C ILE A 11 -4.28 -6.15 -1.59
N ALA A 12 -5.05 -6.35 -2.66
CA ALA A 12 -5.95 -5.33 -3.20
C ALA A 12 -7.03 -4.91 -2.18
N PHE A 13 -7.60 -5.85 -1.44
CA PHE A 13 -8.58 -5.56 -0.39
C PHE A 13 -7.97 -4.74 0.76
N ILE A 14 -6.74 -5.05 1.17
CA ILE A 14 -6.00 -4.31 2.20
C ILE A 14 -5.70 -2.88 1.74
N LEU A 15 -5.25 -2.71 0.48
CA LEU A 15 -5.02 -1.37 -0.10
C LEU A 15 -6.31 -0.54 -0.16
N LYS A 16 -7.43 -1.17 -0.57
CA LYS A 16 -8.74 -0.51 -0.68
C LYS A 16 -9.29 -0.03 0.66
N GLN A 17 -9.07 -0.75 1.76
CA GLN A 17 -9.52 -0.32 3.09
C GLN A 17 -8.95 1.05 3.49
N ALA A 18 -7.73 1.37 3.05
CA ALA A 18 -7.12 2.67 3.31
C ALA A 18 -7.72 3.81 2.46
N GLU A 19 -8.26 3.48 1.28
CA GLU A 19 -8.98 4.44 0.43
C GLU A 19 -10.41 4.68 0.93
N ASP A 20 -11.02 3.68 1.59
CA ASP A 20 -12.35 3.76 2.20
C ASP A 20 -12.36 4.61 3.51
N GLY A 21 -11.22 5.18 3.88
CA GLY A 21 -11.08 6.07 5.05
C GLY A 21 -10.46 5.42 6.28
N THR A 22 -10.03 4.16 6.21
CA THR A 22 -9.26 3.54 7.29
C THR A 22 -7.82 4.04 7.26
N THR A 23 -7.21 4.33 8.41
CA THR A 23 -5.79 4.72 8.43
C THR A 23 -4.88 3.53 8.07
N VAL A 24 -3.76 3.79 7.40
CA VAL A 24 -2.78 2.75 7.03
C VAL A 24 -2.29 1.96 8.25
N GLU A 25 -2.19 2.60 9.41
CA GLU A 25 -1.82 1.96 10.67
C GLU A 25 -2.84 0.91 11.12
N GLU A 26 -4.13 1.24 11.07
CA GLU A 26 -5.22 0.32 11.41
C GLU A 26 -5.33 -0.82 10.39
N VAL A 27 -5.16 -0.51 9.10
CA VAL A 27 -5.11 -1.51 8.03
C VAL A 27 -3.95 -2.48 8.26
N CYS A 28 -2.76 -1.96 8.60
CA CYS A 28 -1.59 -2.79 8.91
C CYS A 28 -1.80 -3.67 10.14
N ARG A 29 -2.38 -3.09 11.20
CA ARG A 29 -2.71 -3.82 12.44
C ARG A 29 -3.73 -4.94 12.18
N LYS A 30 -4.80 -4.66 11.43
CA LYS A 30 -5.83 -5.65 11.05
C LYS A 30 -5.30 -6.75 10.15
N ALA A 31 -4.46 -6.39 9.17
CA ALA A 31 -3.87 -7.35 8.24
C ALA A 31 -2.65 -8.10 8.81
N GLY A 32 -2.13 -7.69 9.98
CA GLY A 32 -0.93 -8.26 10.56
C GLY A 32 0.33 -8.03 9.71
N ILE A 33 0.41 -6.87 9.06
CA ILE A 33 1.53 -6.47 8.21
C ILE A 33 2.16 -5.19 8.73
N SER A 34 3.44 -4.96 8.39
CA SER A 34 4.08 -3.68 8.65
C SER A 34 3.70 -2.63 7.62
N ILE A 35 3.73 -1.36 8.03
CA ILE A 35 3.51 -0.20 7.15
C ILE A 35 4.41 -0.23 5.91
N GLN A 36 5.67 -0.67 6.06
CA GLN A 36 6.58 -0.86 4.93
C GLN A 36 6.04 -1.85 3.89
N THR A 37 5.44 -2.97 4.33
CA THR A 37 4.84 -3.97 3.44
C THR A 37 3.66 -3.38 2.69
N TYR A 38 2.82 -2.59 3.37
CA TYR A 38 1.71 -1.88 2.76
C TYR A 38 2.17 -0.94 1.63
N TYR A 39 3.20 -0.10 1.86
CA TYR A 39 3.72 0.78 0.81
C TYR A 39 4.40 0.00 -0.33
N ARG A 40 5.06 -1.12 -0.04
CA ARG A 40 5.61 -2.02 -1.07
C ARG A 40 4.51 -2.59 -1.95
N TRP A 41 3.40 -3.01 -1.35
CA TRP A 41 2.23 -3.48 -2.08
C TRP A 41 1.55 -2.36 -2.85
N ARG A 42 1.45 -1.16 -2.28
CA ARG A 42 0.94 0.02 -2.98
C ARG A 42 1.80 0.38 -4.19
N SER A 43 3.12 0.24 -4.11
CA SER A 43 3.99 0.48 -5.26
C SER A 43 3.89 -0.62 -6.33
N LYS A 44 3.65 -1.87 -5.93
CA LYS A 44 3.61 -3.03 -6.83
C LYS A 44 2.22 -3.28 -7.45
N TYR A 45 1.17 -3.06 -6.67
CA TYR A 45 -0.23 -3.34 -7.00
C TYR A 45 -1.09 -2.06 -7.06
N GLY A 46 -0.64 -0.95 -6.48
CA GLY A 46 -1.35 0.34 -6.54
C GLY A 46 -1.17 1.08 -7.87
N GLY A 47 -0.25 0.66 -8.76
CA GLY A 47 -0.25 1.08 -10.17
C GLY A 47 -1.40 0.47 -11.00
N LEU A 48 -2.15 -0.48 -10.42
CA LEU A 48 -3.39 -1.03 -10.98
C LEU A 48 -4.65 -0.41 -10.34
N MET A 49 -4.48 0.52 -9.39
CA MET A 49 -5.58 1.28 -8.78
C MET A 49 -5.84 2.55 -9.60
N PRO A 50 -7.11 2.94 -9.85
CA PRO A 50 -7.48 4.11 -10.68
C PRO A 50 -7.04 5.48 -10.13
N SER A 51 -6.28 5.53 -9.03
CA SER A 51 -5.85 6.76 -8.34
C SER A 51 -4.45 7.26 -8.72
N GLU A 52 -3.85 6.75 -9.82
CA GLU A 52 -2.78 7.39 -10.61
C GLU A 52 -3.19 8.78 -11.18
N MET A 53 -4.08 9.53 -10.52
CA MET A 53 -4.62 10.78 -11.05
C MET A 53 -4.40 12.02 -10.18
N LYS A 54 -3.74 12.00 -8.99
CA LYS A 54 -3.56 13.31 -8.33
C LYS A 54 -2.37 13.69 -7.44
N ARG A 55 -1.58 12.84 -6.77
CA ARG A 55 -0.87 13.44 -5.61
C ARG A 55 0.45 12.95 -5.06
N LEU A 56 1.39 12.34 -5.80
CA LEU A 56 2.74 12.20 -5.24
C LEU A 56 3.91 12.39 -6.22
N LYS A 57 3.82 13.42 -7.05
CA LYS A 57 4.98 14.08 -7.65
C LYS A 57 5.20 15.48 -7.04
N VAL A 58 4.97 15.61 -5.73
CA VAL A 58 5.32 16.79 -4.94
C VAL A 58 5.90 16.33 -3.61
N LEU A 59 7.14 16.75 -3.34
CA LEU A 59 8.05 16.44 -2.21
C LEU A 59 8.69 15.04 -2.26
N GLU A 60 9.82 14.83 -2.92
CA GLU A 60 11.17 15.36 -2.59
C GLU A 60 11.52 15.37 -1.09
N ARG A 61 12.74 14.91 -0.81
CA ARG A 61 13.64 15.31 0.29
C ARG A 61 13.76 14.38 1.50
N ARG A 62 14.48 13.28 1.26
CA ARG A 62 15.53 12.70 2.13
C ARG A 62 16.18 11.58 1.32
N THR A 63 17.21 11.86 0.53
CA THR A 63 18.57 12.10 1.03
C THR A 63 19.26 13.22 0.27
N SER A 64 19.54 14.32 1.00
CA SER A 64 20.79 15.06 0.80
C SER A 64 21.96 14.17 1.20
N GLY A 65 23.02 14.18 0.40
CA GLY A 65 24.24 13.42 0.56
C GLY A 65 24.99 13.45 -0.76
#